data_AF-A0A645GH68-F1
#
_entry.id   AF-A0A645GH68-F1
#
_cell.length_a   1.000
_cell.length_b   1.000
_cell.length_c   1.000
_cell.angle_alpha   90.00
_cell.angle_beta   90.00
_cell.angle_gamma   90.00
#
_symmetry.space_group_name_H-M   'P 1'
#
loop_
_entity.id
_entity.type
_entity.pdbx_description
1 polymer ?
#
loop_
_entity_poly.entity_id
_entity_poly.type
_entity_poly.pdbx_seq_one_letter_code
_entity_poly.pdbx_strand_id
1 'polypeptide(L)'
;MRIYADEEIAHLSQACRGFIAFLESAGVVDTAQRELIIERAMALDGFAVTLNRLKVIVLMVLWQQEQPVDSLIIDELLSIDDEEWQPVFH
;
A
#
# COMPACT_ATOMS: atom_id res chain seq x y z
N MET A 1 -13.25 12.04 3.49
CA MET A 1 -12.51 11.53 4.66
C MET A 1 -13.14 10.20 5.07
N ARG A 2 -12.46 9.07 4.88
CA ARG A 2 -12.93 7.75 5.31
C ARG A 2 -12.60 7.56 6.79
N ILE A 3 -13.52 6.97 7.53
CA ILE A 3 -13.30 6.54 8.92
C ILE A 3 -12.89 5.07 8.87
N TYR A 4 -11.68 4.76 9.35
CA TYR A 4 -11.21 3.38 9.49
C TYR A 4 -11.78 2.80 10.78
N ALA A 5 -12.27 1.56 10.75
CA ALA A 5 -12.65 0.82 11.94
C ALA A 5 -11.42 0.54 12.81
N ASP A 6 -11.60 0.35 14.12
CA ASP A 6 -10.50 0.06 15.05
C ASP A 6 -9.67 -1.18 14.64
N GLU A 7 -10.32 -2.16 14.02
CA GLU A 7 -9.68 -3.35 13.48
C GLU A 7 -8.78 -3.04 12.26
N GLU A 8 -9.24 -2.15 11.37
CA GLU A 8 -8.44 -1.66 10.24
C GLU A 8 -7.26 -0.81 10.74
N ILE A 9 -7.43 -0.05 11.83
CA ILE A 9 -6.35 0.73 12.46
C ILE A 9 -5.30 -0.17 13.10
N ALA A 10 -5.72 -1.30 13.68
CA ALA A 10 -4.84 -2.31 14.27
C ALA A 10 -4.07 -3.10 13.20
N HIS A 11 -4.70 -3.38 12.05
CA HIS A 11 -4.08 -4.11 10.93
C HIS A 11 -3.26 -3.21 9.99
N LEU A 12 -3.71 -1.98 9.73
CA LEU A 12 -3.04 -1.02 8.84
C LEU A 12 -2.32 0.04 9.67
N SER A 13 -0.99 -0.05 9.66
CA SER A 13 -0.14 0.97 10.28
C SER A 13 -0.43 2.37 9.73
N GLN A 14 -0.02 3.41 10.45
CA GLN A 14 -0.19 4.79 9.99
C GLN A 14 0.49 5.03 8.64
N ALA A 15 1.65 4.43 8.40
CA ALA A 15 2.36 4.49 7.11
C ALA A 15 1.52 3.87 5.98
N CYS A 16 0.89 2.72 6.22
CA CYS A 16 -0.01 2.07 5.26
C CYS A 16 -1.18 2.97 4.86
N ARG A 17 -1.85 3.58 5.85
CA ARG A 17 -2.98 4.50 5.60
C ARG A 17 -2.54 5.76 4.87
N GLY A 18 -1.39 6.33 5.23
CA GLY A 18 -0.80 7.48 4.55
C GLY A 18 -0.46 7.19 3.10
N PHE A 19 0.09 6.00 2.82
CA PHE A 19 0.42 5.57 1.46
C PHE A 19 -0.82 5.40 0.58
N ILE A 20 -1.88 4.78 1.11
CA ILE A 20 -3.16 4.64 0.38
C ILE A 20 -3.73 6.02 0.04
N ALA A 21 -3.72 6.95 1.00
CA ALA A 21 -4.21 8.31 0.79
C ALA A 21 -3.35 9.08 -0.24
N PHE A 22 -2.04 8.87 -0.22
CA PHE A 22 -1.13 9.42 -1.22
C PHE A 22 -1.50 8.95 -2.64
N LEU A 23 -1.68 7.64 -2.84
CA LEU A 23 -2.04 7.08 -4.14
C LEU A 23 -3.39 7.59 -4.64
N GLU A 24 -4.37 7.75 -3.75
CA GLU A 24 -5.67 8.34 -4.10
C GLU A 24 -5.51 9.81 -4.51
N SER A 25 -4.70 10.58 -3.78
CA SER A 25 -4.43 11.99 -4.10
C SER A 25 -3.65 12.19 -5.40
N ALA A 26 -2.78 11.23 -5.74
CA ALA A 26 -2.02 11.22 -6.98
C ALA A 26 -2.85 10.72 -8.19
N GLY A 27 -4.07 10.23 -7.96
CA GLY A 27 -4.93 9.67 -9.01
C GLY A 27 -4.49 8.30 -9.51
N VAL A 28 -3.59 7.62 -8.78
CA VAL A 28 -3.12 6.26 -9.11
C VAL A 28 -4.16 5.21 -8.75
N VAL A 29 -4.89 5.43 -7.65
CA VAL A 29 -6.01 4.59 -7.25
C VAL A 29 -7.28 5.40 -7.10
N ASP A 30 -8.40 4.88 -7.60
CA ASP A 30 -9.73 5.44 -7.37
C ASP A 30 -10.33 4.93 -6.05
N THR A 31 -11.52 5.44 -5.72
CA THR A 31 -12.23 5.05 -4.50
C THR A 31 -12.51 3.54 -4.45
N ALA A 32 -12.86 2.90 -5.57
CA ALA A 32 -13.17 1.47 -5.60
C ALA A 32 -11.90 0.60 -5.44
N GLN A 33 -10.80 0.99 -6.08
CA GLN A 33 -9.49 0.35 -5.95
C GLN A 33 -8.97 0.47 -4.52
N ARG A 34 -9.19 1.61 -3.86
CA ARG A 34 -8.86 1.80 -2.45
C ARG A 34 -9.57 0.78 -1.55
N GLU A 35 -10.88 0.60 -1.75
CA GLU A 35 -11.66 -0.40 -1.00
C GLU A 35 -11.10 -1.81 -1.23
N LEU A 36 -10.79 -2.15 -2.49
CA LEU A 36 -10.25 -3.46 -2.85
C LEU A 36 -8.86 -3.72 -2.24
N ILE A 37 -7.98 -2.72 -2.22
CA ILE A 37 -6.66 -2.81 -1.58
C ILE A 37 -6.83 -3.10 -0.08
N ILE A 38 -7.74 -2.39 0.58
CA ILE A 38 -8.00 -2.57 2.02
C ILE A 38 -8.61 -3.94 2.29
N GLU A 39 -9.56 -4.39 1.47
CA GLU A 39 -10.14 -5.74 1.57
C GLU A 39 -9.06 -6.82 1.49
N ARG A 40 -8.13 -6.71 0.52
CA ARG A 40 -7.02 -7.66 0.35
C ARG A 40 -6.00 -7.56 1.47
N ALA A 41 -5.78 -6.37 2.02
CA ALA A 41 -4.93 -6.17 3.19
C ALA A 41 -5.53 -6.81 4.45
N MET A 42 -6.84 -6.70 4.64
CA MET A 42 -7.56 -7.30 5.76
C MET A 42 -7.71 -8.82 5.63
N ALA A 43 -7.73 -9.36 4.40
CA ALA A 43 -7.79 -10.80 4.14
C ALA A 43 -6.46 -11.54 4.42
N LEU A 44 -5.38 -10.82 4.72
CA LEU A 44 -4.12 -11.42 5.11
C LEU A 44 -4.17 -11.84 6.58
N ASP A 45 -4.41 -13.14 6.80
CA ASP A 45 -4.34 -13.72 8.14
C ASP A 45 -2.90 -13.68 8.69
N GLY A 46 -2.68 -12.83 9.70
CA GLY A 46 -1.47 -12.82 10.52
C GLY A 46 -0.71 -11.49 10.53
N PHE A 47 -0.71 -10.85 11.71
CA PHE A 47 0.02 -9.61 12.05
C PHE A 47 -0.30 -8.37 11.19
N ALA A 48 0.04 -7.20 11.73
CA ALA A 48 -0.20 -5.93 11.05
C ALA A 48 0.49 -5.89 9.66
N VAL A 49 -0.23 -5.41 8.67
CA VAL A 49 0.27 -5.24 7.30
C VAL A 49 1.34 -4.16 7.30
N THR A 50 2.57 -4.57 7.01
CA THR A 50 3.70 -3.66 6.78
C THR A 50 3.50 -2.88 5.47
N LEU A 51 4.11 -1.69 5.38
CA LEU A 51 4.05 -0.86 4.17
C LEU A 51 4.53 -1.61 2.92
N ASN A 52 5.60 -2.40 3.03
CA ASN A 52 6.12 -3.19 1.91
C ASN A 52 5.09 -4.23 1.41
N ARG A 53 4.45 -4.95 2.32
CA ARG A 53 3.38 -5.90 1.97
C ARG A 53 2.20 -5.18 1.30
N LEU A 54 1.84 -4.00 1.77
CA LEU A 54 0.79 -3.18 1.16
C LEU A 54 1.15 -2.75 -0.27
N LYS A 55 2.40 -2.31 -0.51
CA LYS A 55 2.90 -1.97 -1.85
C LYS A 55 2.71 -3.13 -2.84
N VAL A 56 2.99 -4.36 -2.39
CA VAL A 56 2.74 -5.57 -3.21
C VAL A 56 1.25 -5.76 -3.50
N ILE A 57 0.37 -5.58 -2.52
CA ILE A 57 -1.09 -5.69 -2.72
C ILE A 57 -1.58 -4.63 -3.71
N VAL A 58 -1.11 -3.40 -3.59
CA VAL A 58 -1.41 -2.30 -4.51
C VAL A 58 -1.01 -2.68 -5.94
N LEU A 59 0.23 -3.15 -6.14
CA LEU A 59 0.70 -3.60 -7.44
C LEU A 59 -0.15 -4.75 -8.01
N MET A 60 -0.50 -5.74 -7.18
CA MET A 60 -1.37 -6.84 -7.57
C MET A 60 -2.75 -6.35 -8.03
N VAL A 61 -3.34 -5.39 -7.31
CA VAL A 61 -4.64 -4.80 -7.67
C VAL A 61 -4.54 -4.00 -8.97
N LEU A 62 -3.49 -3.20 -9.13
CA LEU A 62 -3.25 -2.43 -10.35
C LEU A 62 -3.05 -3.34 -11.58
N TRP A 63 -2.27 -4.41 -11.43
CA TRP A 63 -2.10 -5.41 -12.50
C TRP A 63 -3.37 -6.19 -12.81
N GLN A 64 -4.19 -6.53 -11.79
CA GLN A 64 -5.44 -7.26 -12.00
C GLN A 64 -6.47 -6.46 -12.82
N GLN A 65 -6.38 -5.13 -12.83
CA GLN A 65 -7.32 -4.26 -13.54
C GLN A 65 -6.90 -3.96 -15.00
N GLU A 66 -5.80 -4.54 -15.50
CA GLU A 66 -5.25 -4.28 -16.84
C GLU A 66 -5.04 -2.78 -17.15
N GLN A 67 -4.93 -1.96 -16.10
CA GLN A 67 -4.73 -0.53 -16.23
C GLN A 67 -3.30 -0.26 -16.71
N PRO A 68 -3.10 0.60 -17.73
CA PRO A 68 -1.77 1.04 -18.10
C PRO A 68 -1.22 1.92 -16.96
N VAL A 69 -0.46 1.31 -16.07
CA VAL A 69 0.28 2.04 -15.03
C VAL A 69 1.60 2.50 -15.62
N ASP A 70 1.86 3.79 -15.51
CA ASP A 70 3.12 4.37 -15.95
C ASP A 70 4.30 3.75 -15.21
N SER A 71 5.37 3.42 -15.93
CA SER A 71 6.57 2.83 -15.32
C SER A 71 7.19 3.75 -14.26
N LEU A 72 6.96 5.06 -14.35
CA LEU A 72 7.38 6.04 -13.36
C LEU A 72 6.63 5.88 -12.02
N ILE A 73 5.33 5.62 -12.07
CA ILE A 73 4.52 5.35 -10.88
C ILE A 73 4.92 4.01 -10.25
N ILE A 74 5.24 3.01 -11.08
CA ILE A 74 5.78 1.74 -10.60
C ILE A 74 7.13 1.95 -9.93
N ASP A 75 8.01 2.76 -10.53
CA ASP A 75 9.31 3.10 -9.96
C ASP A 75 9.17 3.84 -8.63
N GLU A 76 8.21 4.77 -8.49
CA GLU A 76 7.93 5.46 -7.23
C GLU A 76 7.25 4.56 -6.18
N LEU A 77 6.37 3.64 -6.59
CA LEU A 77 5.79 2.62 -5.72
C LEU A 77 6.89 1.69 -5.17
N LEU A 78 7.81 1.29 -6.04
CA LEU A 78 8.93 0.40 -5.74
C LEU A 78 10.15 1.15 -5.18
N SER A 79 10.19 2.47 -5.28
CA SER A 79 11.25 3.27 -4.70
C SER A 79 11.15 3.11 -3.20
N ILE A 80 12.28 2.72 -2.65
CA ILE A 80 12.40 2.33 -1.28
C ILE A 80 13.01 3.55 -0.60
N ASP A 81 12.20 4.24 0.21
CA ASP A 81 12.75 4.82 1.44
C ASP A 81 13.15 3.65 2.35
N ASP A 82 14.17 2.90 1.92
CA ASP A 82 14.90 1.92 2.71
C ASP A 82 15.83 2.70 3.63
N GLU A 83 15.26 3.44 4.59
CA GLU A 83 16.01 3.72 5.82
C GLU A 83 15.84 2.54 6.78
N GLU A 84 16.27 1.34 6.38
CA GLU A 84 16.66 0.29 7.31
C GLU A 84 17.68 -0.73 6.75
N TRP A 85 18.42 -0.40 5.68
CA TRP A 85 19.70 -1.08 5.43
C TRP A 85 20.82 -0.36 6.18
N GLN A 86 20.94 -0.62 7.49
CA GLN A 86 22.21 -0.37 8.18
C GLN A 86 23.12 -1.58 7.91
N PRO A 87 24.17 -1.46 7.07
CA PRO A 87 25.20 -2.47 7.05
C PRO A 87 25.85 -2.49 8.43
N VAL A 88 25.60 -3.54 9.20
CA VAL A 88 26.42 -3.84 10.38
C VAL A 88 27.78 -4.29 9.83
N PHE A 89 28.69 -3.34 9.69
CA PHE A 89 30.10 -3.64 9.45
C PHE A 89 30.63 -4.36 10.69
N HIS A 90 30.86 -5.66 10.57
CA HIS A 90 31.66 -6.44 11.53
C HIS A 90 33.12 -6.48 11.09
#